data_AF-A0A659Q1I9-F1
#
_entry.id   AF-A0A659Q1I9-F1
#
_cell.length_a   1.000
_cell.length_b   1.000
_cell.length_c   1.000
_cell.angle_alpha   90.00
_cell.angle_beta   90.00
_cell.angle_gamma   90.00
#
_symmetry.space_group_name_H-M   'P 1'
#
loop_
_entity.id
_entity.type
_entity.pdbx_description
1 polymer ?
#
loop_
_entity_poly.entity_id
_entity_poly.type
_entity_poly.pdbx_seq_one_letter_code
_entity_poly.pdbx_strand_id
1 'polypeptide(L)'
;LSLETPPTRTAQPRASLQDAWTLTRERGLALHVDGARIFNAVVAYGCELKEITQYCDSFTICLSKGLGTPVGSLLVGSRDYIKRAPRWRRMVGGGVR
;
A
#
# COMPACT_ATOMS: atom_id res chain seq x y z
N LEU A 1 -10.17 -4.24 -5.31
CA LEU A 1 -10.16 -4.77 -3.92
C LEU A 1 -9.18 -3.93 -3.12
N SER A 2 -9.54 -3.51 -1.92
CA SER A 2 -8.66 -2.74 -1.03
C SER A 2 -8.40 -3.57 0.23
N LEU A 3 -7.14 -3.81 0.56
CA LEU A 3 -6.74 -4.52 1.76
C LEU A 3 -5.92 -3.59 2.66
N GLU A 4 -6.01 -3.72 3.97
CA GLU A 4 -5.14 -3.01 4.90
C GLU A 4 -4.04 -3.98 5.39
N THR A 5 -2.81 -3.48 5.53
CA THR A 5 -1.69 -4.28 6.06
C THR A 5 -0.88 -3.47 7.08
N PRO A 6 -0.94 -3.82 8.38
CA PRO A 6 -1.91 -4.69 9.09
C PRO A 6 -3.25 -4.01 9.46
N PRO A 7 -4.41 -4.71 9.34
CA PRO A 7 -5.74 -4.16 9.67
C PRO A 7 -6.01 -3.99 11.17
N THR A 8 -5.32 -4.72 12.05
CA THR A 8 -5.56 -4.71 13.51
C THR A 8 -4.28 -4.90 14.32
N ARG A 9 -3.23 -4.12 14.05
CA ARG A 9 -1.87 -4.23 14.67
C ARG A 9 -1.17 -5.59 14.49
N THR A 10 -1.88 -6.66 14.17
CA THR A 10 -1.37 -8.00 13.85
C THR A 10 -1.17 -8.15 12.36
N ALA A 11 0.00 -8.66 12.00
CA ALA A 11 0.37 -8.94 10.63
C ALA A 11 -0.44 -10.16 10.12
N GLN A 12 -1.05 -10.04 8.93
CA GLN A 12 -1.84 -11.09 8.30
C GLN A 12 -0.94 -12.21 7.76
N PRO A 13 -1.40 -13.45 7.63
CA PRO A 13 -0.61 -14.49 6.97
C PRO A 13 -0.25 -14.08 5.53
N ARG A 14 1.01 -14.28 5.11
CA ARG A 14 1.47 -13.93 3.74
C ARG A 14 0.66 -14.63 2.64
N ALA A 15 0.19 -15.85 2.91
CA ALA A 15 -0.66 -16.61 1.99
C ALA A 15 -1.91 -15.82 1.57
N SER A 16 -2.51 -15.06 2.49
CA SER A 16 -3.73 -14.29 2.23
C SER A 16 -3.54 -13.15 1.21
N LEU A 17 -2.33 -12.57 1.11
CA LEU A 17 -2.03 -11.54 0.10
C LEU A 17 -1.88 -12.15 -1.30
N GLN A 18 -1.25 -13.31 -1.38
CA GLN A 18 -1.09 -14.03 -2.64
C GLN A 18 -2.42 -14.55 -3.18
N ASP A 19 -3.30 -15.05 -2.30
CA ASP A 19 -4.64 -15.51 -2.68
C ASP A 19 -5.49 -14.34 -3.20
N ALA A 20 -5.47 -13.21 -2.50
CA ALA A 20 -6.16 -12.01 -2.94
C ALA A 20 -5.61 -11.48 -4.28
N TRP A 21 -4.29 -11.51 -4.48
CA TRP A 21 -3.68 -11.16 -5.75
C TRP A 21 -4.18 -12.06 -6.88
N THR A 22 -4.11 -13.37 -6.71
CA THR A 22 -4.55 -14.36 -7.71
C THR A 22 -6.01 -14.15 -8.08
N LEU A 23 -6.89 -14.03 -7.08
CA LEU A 23 -8.32 -13.76 -7.29
C LEU A 23 -8.55 -12.47 -8.08
N THR A 24 -7.80 -11.40 -7.77
CA THR A 24 -7.96 -10.14 -8.50
C THR A 24 -7.49 -10.25 -9.95
N ARG A 25 -6.45 -11.04 -10.25
CA ARG A 25 -6.01 -11.31 -11.62
C ARG A 25 -7.05 -12.10 -12.41
N GLU A 26 -7.63 -13.14 -11.82
CA GLU A 26 -8.70 -13.93 -12.44
C GLU A 26 -9.95 -13.10 -12.75
N ARG A 27 -10.26 -12.13 -11.89
CA ARG A 27 -11.45 -11.26 -12.03
C ARG A 27 -11.19 -9.97 -12.79
N GLY A 28 -9.96 -9.73 -13.26
CA GLY A 28 -9.58 -8.48 -13.94
C GLY A 28 -9.70 -7.23 -13.04
N LEU A 29 -9.56 -7.39 -11.72
CA LEU A 29 -9.70 -6.32 -10.73
C LEU A 29 -8.34 -5.77 -10.32
N ALA A 30 -8.29 -4.47 -10.07
CA ALA A 30 -7.13 -3.85 -9.42
C ALA A 30 -7.12 -4.16 -7.91
N LEU A 31 -5.92 -4.33 -7.36
CA LEU A 31 -5.64 -4.55 -5.94
C LEU A 31 -4.83 -3.37 -5.37
N HIS A 32 -5.42 -2.68 -4.40
CA HIS A 32 -4.75 -1.65 -3.62
C HIS A 32 -4.51 -2.14 -2.20
N VAL A 33 -3.32 -1.86 -1.64
CA VAL A 33 -3.00 -2.17 -0.25
C VAL A 33 -2.78 -0.88 0.54
N ASP A 34 -3.61 -0.63 1.55
CA ASP A 34 -3.35 0.40 2.55
C ASP A 34 -2.22 -0.07 3.47
N GLY A 35 -1.02 0.47 3.21
CA GLY A 35 0.20 0.14 3.91
C GLY A 35 0.56 1.17 4.98
N ALA A 36 -0.43 1.77 5.65
CA ALA A 36 -0.21 2.72 6.74
C ALA A 36 0.80 2.24 7.81
N ARG A 37 0.95 0.92 7.99
CA ARG A 37 1.96 0.29 8.86
C ARG A 37 2.67 -0.88 8.16
N ILE A 38 2.88 -0.79 6.84
CA ILE A 38 3.47 -1.89 6.05
C ILE A 38 4.85 -2.29 6.56
N PHE A 39 5.67 -1.35 7.03
CA PHE A 39 7.00 -1.64 7.59
C PHE A 39 6.94 -2.43 8.89
N ASN A 40 5.90 -2.23 9.72
CA ASN A 40 5.69 -3.09 10.89
C ASN A 40 5.41 -4.54 10.47
N ALA A 41 4.67 -4.74 9.38
CA ALA A 41 4.44 -6.07 8.82
C ALA A 41 5.72 -6.66 8.21
N VAL A 42 6.52 -5.87 7.49
CA VAL A 42 7.83 -6.27 6.96
C VAL A 42 8.74 -6.80 8.08
N VAL A 43 8.85 -6.06 9.19
CA VAL A 43 9.64 -6.48 10.37
C VAL A 43 9.02 -7.73 11.03
N ALA A 44 7.70 -7.77 11.21
CA ALA A 44 7.03 -8.91 11.84
C ALA A 44 7.13 -10.20 11.02
N TYR A 45 7.13 -10.11 9.69
CA TYR A 45 7.31 -11.27 8.83
C TYR A 45 8.79 -11.62 8.59
N GLY A 46 9.72 -10.69 8.80
CA GLY A 46 11.13 -10.87 8.47
C GLY A 46 11.38 -11.04 6.97
N CYS A 47 10.70 -10.27 6.12
CA CYS A 47 10.96 -10.20 4.66
C CYS A 47 11.47 -8.83 4.25
N GLU A 48 11.81 -8.71 2.97
CA GLU A 48 11.87 -7.42 2.30
C GLU A 48 10.46 -6.88 1.97
N LEU A 49 10.34 -5.55 1.84
CA LEU A 49 9.10 -4.90 1.42
C LEU A 49 8.62 -5.40 0.04
N LYS A 50 9.56 -5.67 -0.86
CA LYS A 50 9.28 -6.15 -2.23
C LYS A 50 8.47 -7.43 -2.24
N GLU A 51 8.72 -8.32 -1.29
CA GLU A 51 8.04 -9.62 -1.18
C GLU A 51 6.56 -9.48 -0.82
N ILE A 52 6.18 -8.35 -0.21
CA ILE A 52 4.78 -8.00 0.09
C ILE A 52 4.18 -7.23 -1.09
N THR A 53 4.88 -6.21 -1.58
CA THR A 53 4.33 -5.27 -2.58
C THR A 53 4.19 -5.88 -3.97
N GLN A 54 4.83 -7.01 -4.25
CA GLN A 54 4.63 -7.75 -5.50
C GLN A 54 3.17 -8.22 -5.70
N TYR A 55 2.40 -8.33 -4.61
CA TYR A 55 1.01 -8.77 -4.63
C TYR A 55 0.01 -7.61 -4.65
N CYS A 56 0.37 -6.44 -5.19
CA CYS A 56 -0.55 -5.31 -5.34
C CYS A 56 -0.21 -4.46 -6.57
N ASP A 57 -1.21 -3.78 -7.15
CA ASP A 57 -0.98 -2.83 -8.25
C ASP A 57 -0.58 -1.44 -7.72
N SER A 58 -1.03 -1.12 -6.51
CA SER A 58 -0.71 0.13 -5.81
C SER A 58 -0.78 -0.07 -4.31
N PHE A 59 -0.01 0.72 -3.57
CA PHE A 59 -0.04 0.72 -2.12
C PHE A 59 0.30 2.09 -1.54
N THR A 60 -0.09 2.31 -0.30
CA THR A 60 0.28 3.51 0.47
C THR A 60 1.35 3.19 1.51
N ILE A 61 2.10 4.21 1.91
CA ILE A 61 2.99 4.16 3.08
C ILE A 61 2.68 5.40 3.93
N CYS A 62 2.40 5.23 5.23
CA CYS A 62 2.39 6.38 6.14
C CYS A 62 3.77 6.57 6.76
N LEU A 63 4.31 7.79 6.61
CA LEU A 63 5.58 8.17 7.21
C LEU A 63 5.38 8.73 8.63
N SER A 64 4.23 9.34 8.89
CA SER A 64 3.95 10.03 10.17
C SER A 64 3.36 9.14 11.27
N LYS A 65 3.68 7.84 11.25
CA LYS A 65 3.27 6.86 12.26
C LYS A 65 4.50 6.22 12.89
N GLY A 66 4.70 4.92 12.70
CA GLY A 66 5.84 4.18 13.24
C GLY A 66 7.20 4.61 12.67
N LEU A 67 7.21 5.37 11.57
CA LEU A 67 8.43 5.90 10.95
C LEU A 67 8.84 7.29 11.47
N GLY A 68 8.03 7.93 12.33
CA GLY A 68 8.43 9.11 13.09
C GLY A 68 8.54 10.43 12.32
N THR A 69 8.03 10.54 11.08
CA THR A 69 8.00 11.85 10.40
C THR A 69 6.87 12.73 10.96
N PRO A 70 7.00 14.07 10.93
CA PRO A 70 5.95 14.95 11.46
C PRO A 70 4.65 14.85 10.64
N VAL A 71 4.76 14.80 9.32
CA VAL A 71 3.62 14.70 8.38
C VAL A 71 4.07 13.86 7.18
N GLY A 72 3.13 13.16 6.55
CA GLY A 72 3.31 12.65 5.19
C GLY A 72 2.91 11.19 4.97
N SER A 73 2.47 10.94 3.76
CA SER A 73 2.23 9.60 3.22
C SER A 73 2.70 9.53 1.76
N LEU A 74 3.02 8.34 1.30
CA LEU A 74 3.41 8.05 -0.07
C LEU A 74 2.33 7.18 -0.71
N LEU A 75 2.04 7.45 -1.98
CA LEU A 75 1.25 6.59 -2.86
C LEU A 75 2.19 6.02 -3.93
N VAL A 76 2.25 4.70 -4.03
CA VAL A 76 3.16 3.98 -4.93
C VAL A 76 2.32 3.09 -5.85
N GLY A 77 2.74 2.98 -7.11
CA GLY A 77 2.07 2.17 -8.12
C GLY A 77 2.74 2.32 -9.48
N SER A 78 2.08 1.87 -10.54
CA SER A 78 2.62 1.97 -11.91
C SER A 78 2.83 3.42 -12.35
N ARG A 79 3.73 3.64 -13.32
CA ARG A 79 4.03 4.98 -13.84
C ARG A 79 2.77 5.69 -14.32
N ASP A 80 1.90 5.00 -15.05
CA ASP A 80 0.67 5.60 -15.58
C ASP A 80 -0.39 5.82 -14.51
N TYR A 81 -0.40 5.01 -13.46
CA TYR A 81 -1.23 5.26 -12.27
C TYR A 81 -0.77 6.54 -11.56
N ILE A 82 0.53 6.66 -11.29
CA ILE A 82 1.10 7.83 -10.60
C ILE A 82 0.99 9.11 -11.44
N LYS A 83 1.06 9.07 -12.78
CA LYS A 83 0.80 10.26 -13.62
C LYS A 83 -0.58 10.89 -13.38
N ARG A 84 -1.60 10.08 -13.04
CA ARG A 84 -2.95 10.56 -12.76
C ARG A 84 -3.09 11.12 -11.33
N ALA A 85 -2.29 10.62 -10.39
CA ALA A 85 -2.42 10.95 -8.98
C ALA A 85 -2.23 12.45 -8.64
N PRO A 86 -1.26 13.21 -9.20
CA PRO A 86 -1.10 14.63 -8.93
C PRO A 86 -2.33 15.48 -9.27
N ARG A 87 -3.07 15.12 -10.32
CA ARG A 87 -4.31 15.81 -10.69
C ARG A 87 -5.33 15.70 -9.55
N TRP A 88 -5.54 14.48 -9.06
CA TRP A 88 -6.44 14.22 -7.93
C TRP A 88 -5.93 14.85 -6.64
N ARG A 89 -4.62 14.75 -6.36
CA ARG A 89 -3.98 15.38 -5.20
C ARG A 89 -4.24 16.88 -5.15
N ARG A 90 -4.15 17.57 -6.29
CA ARG A 90 -4.46 19.01 -6.37
C ARG A 90 -5.95 19.28 -6.16
N MET A 91 -6.82 18.47 -6.79
CA MET A 91 -8.27 18.61 -6.68
C MET A 91 -8.77 18.51 -5.24
N VAL A 92 -8.20 17.60 -4.43
CA VAL A 92 -8.56 17.41 -3.02
C VAL A 92 -7.78 18.33 -2.06
N GLY A 93 -7.02 19.31 -2.57
CA GLY A 93 -6.29 20.28 -1.74
C GLY A 93 -4.95 19.78 -1.17
N GLY A 94 -4.49 18.58 -1.51
CA GLY A 94 -3.20 18.02 -1.09
C GLY A 94 -1.98 18.56 -1.86
N GLY A 95 -2.16 19.59 -2.68
CA GLY A 95 -1.09 20.27 -3.43
C GLY A 95 -0.27 21.22 -2.54
N VAL A 96 0.24 20.72 -1.41
CA VAL A 96 1.13 21.47 -0.53
C VAL A 96 2.45 21.73 -1.26
N ARG A 97 2.94 22.95 -1.17
CA ARG A 97 4.16 23.43 -1.85
C ARG A 97 5.30 23.44 -0.85
#